data_AF-A0A6I5CGX4-F1
#
_entry.id   AF-A0A6I5CGX4-F1
#
_cell.length_a   1.000
_cell.length_b   1.000
_cell.length_c   1.000
_cell.angle_alpha   90.00
_cell.angle_beta   90.00
_cell.angle_gamma   90.00
#
_symmetry.space_group_name_H-M   'P 1'
#
loop_
_entity.id
_entity.type
_entity.pdbx_description
1 polymer ?
#
loop_
_entity_poly.entity_id
_entity_poly.type
_entity_poly.pdbx_seq_one_letter_code
_entity_poly.pdbx_strand_id
1 'polypeptide(L)'
;MPSPVRTPEVGEPLDPLPKEFAAFMRPELPGLMKEIRIEVTRAYPVYGRLLNGPNADAIRQGVEQALSAFVDRVAEPGKNSALRDELLRKFGRVEAYEGRELDTLQGAYRLGARIALRRAKAVGRQYNLSPTVILAFADALFAYVEELEAVSREGYVEVQSRASSEVSALRRQLLHLILAAPPLPQSTVSGLCEAAAWTLPAHVTLVALRSPAPDHVEAGLAGDVLADLDIPQPHLLVPGELTAERLAMLDSALGGTH
;
A
#
# COMPACT_ATOMS: atom_id res chain seq x y z
N MET A 1 -49.75 -17.70 28.95
CA MET A 1 -48.29 -17.45 29.03
C MET A 1 -47.89 -16.78 27.73
N PRO A 2 -47.44 -15.52 27.73
CA PRO A 2 -47.00 -14.88 26.48
C PRO A 2 -45.67 -15.46 26.05
N SER A 3 -45.55 -15.83 24.78
CA SER A 3 -44.30 -16.30 24.16
C SER A 3 -43.22 -15.23 24.29
N PRO A 4 -41.97 -15.59 24.65
CA PRO A 4 -40.90 -14.61 24.72
C PRO A 4 -40.60 -14.08 23.31
N VAL A 5 -40.66 -12.76 23.16
CA VAL A 5 -40.14 -12.04 22.00
C VAL A 5 -38.64 -12.34 21.94
N ARG A 6 -38.20 -13.09 20.93
CA ARG A 6 -36.78 -13.23 20.62
C ARG A 6 -36.23 -11.84 20.31
N THR A 7 -35.40 -11.33 21.20
CA THR A 7 -34.54 -10.19 20.92
C THR A 7 -33.56 -10.65 19.83
N PRO A 8 -33.41 -9.94 18.70
CA PRO A 8 -32.43 -10.35 17.69
C PRO A 8 -31.05 -10.29 18.33
N GLU A 9 -30.33 -11.42 18.31
CA GLU A 9 -28.95 -11.50 18.79
C GLU A 9 -28.09 -10.54 17.97
N VAL A 10 -27.44 -9.61 18.65
CA VAL A 10 -26.45 -8.71 18.04
C VAL A 10 -25.31 -9.58 17.54
N GLY A 11 -25.26 -9.85 16.22
CA GLY A 11 -24.14 -10.55 15.58
C GLY A 11 -24.49 -11.79 14.77
N GLU A 12 -25.76 -12.09 14.48
CA GLU A 12 -26.07 -13.12 13.48
C GLU A 12 -25.57 -12.64 12.10
N PRO A 13 -24.68 -13.38 11.41
CA PRO A 13 -24.16 -12.96 10.12
C PRO A 13 -25.33 -12.78 9.15
N LEU A 14 -25.46 -11.60 8.54
CA LEU A 14 -26.46 -11.40 7.50
C LEU A 14 -26.27 -12.44 6.39
N ASP A 15 -27.38 -12.85 5.78
CA ASP A 15 -27.36 -13.75 4.63
C ASP A 15 -26.35 -13.25 3.58
N PRO A 16 -25.58 -14.16 2.96
CA PRO A 16 -24.57 -13.77 1.99
C PRO A 16 -25.21 -12.99 0.84
N LEU A 17 -24.50 -11.97 0.37
CA LEU A 17 -24.91 -11.18 -0.79
C LEU A 17 -25.29 -12.10 -1.96
N PRO A 18 -26.47 -11.92 -2.58
CA PRO A 18 -26.85 -12.67 -3.78
C PRO A 18 -25.81 -12.48 -4.88
N LYS A 19 -25.41 -13.56 -5.55
CA LYS A 19 -24.36 -13.52 -6.58
C LYS A 19 -24.76 -12.63 -7.76
N GLU A 20 -26.05 -12.55 -8.05
CA GLU A 20 -26.65 -11.70 -9.06
C GLU A 20 -26.39 -10.22 -8.79
N PHE A 21 -26.15 -9.86 -7.52
CA PHE A 21 -25.80 -8.51 -7.12
C PHE A 21 -24.49 -8.02 -7.76
N ALA A 22 -23.55 -8.94 -8.04
CA ALA A 22 -22.31 -8.62 -8.75
C ALA A 22 -22.56 -8.03 -10.14
N ALA A 23 -23.60 -8.49 -10.85
CA ALA A 23 -23.95 -7.97 -12.16
C ALA A 23 -24.42 -6.50 -12.09
N PHE A 24 -25.03 -6.07 -10.98
CA PHE A 24 -25.42 -4.68 -10.75
C PHE A 24 -24.25 -3.80 -10.29
N MET A 25 -23.26 -4.38 -9.60
CA MET A 25 -22.09 -3.63 -9.13
C MET A 25 -21.07 -3.33 -10.24
N ARG A 26 -20.84 -4.27 -11.18
CA ARG A 26 -19.82 -4.12 -12.23
C ARG A 26 -19.95 -2.81 -13.04
N PRO A 27 -21.14 -2.43 -13.54
CA PRO A 27 -21.31 -1.18 -14.29
C PRO A 27 -21.04 0.09 -13.48
N GLU A 28 -21.15 0.02 -12.15
CA GLU A 28 -20.96 1.16 -11.26
C GLU A 28 -19.49 1.47 -10.95
N LEU A 29 -18.59 0.49 -11.14
CA LEU A 29 -17.18 0.60 -10.76
C LEU A 29 -16.44 1.80 -11.39
N PRO A 30 -16.56 2.10 -12.69
CA PRO A 30 -15.84 3.23 -13.29
C PRO A 30 -16.27 4.57 -12.68
N GLY A 31 -17.58 4.72 -12.42
CA GLY A 31 -18.11 5.91 -11.77
C GLY A 31 -17.69 6.02 -10.30
N LEU A 32 -17.66 4.88 -9.59
CA LEU A 32 -17.28 4.82 -8.18
C LEU A 32 -15.80 5.17 -8.02
N MET A 33 -14.95 4.64 -8.89
CA MET A 33 -13.53 4.96 -8.95
C MET A 33 -13.29 6.47 -9.08
N LYS A 34 -14.00 7.10 -10.01
CA LYS A 34 -13.89 8.56 -10.23
C LYS A 34 -14.25 9.34 -8.97
N GLU A 35 -15.32 8.94 -8.29
CA GLU A 35 -15.79 9.60 -7.05
C GLU A 35 -14.82 9.38 -5.89
N ILE A 36 -14.37 8.14 -5.66
CA ILE A 36 -13.36 7.80 -4.64
C ILE A 36 -12.10 8.64 -4.85
N ARG A 37 -11.58 8.71 -6.08
CA ARG A 37 -10.39 9.51 -6.37
C ARG A 37 -10.57 10.97 -5.98
N ILE A 38 -11.68 11.60 -6.37
CA ILE A 38 -11.95 13.02 -6.05
C ILE A 38 -12.03 13.24 -4.54
N GLU A 39 -12.81 12.41 -3.84
CA GLU A 39 -13.04 12.60 -2.40
C GLU A 39 -11.80 12.24 -1.55
N VAL A 40 -11.08 11.16 -1.89
CA VAL A 40 -9.84 10.78 -1.19
C VAL A 40 -8.75 11.83 -1.40
N THR A 41 -8.56 12.34 -2.62
CA THR A 41 -7.56 13.39 -2.86
C THR A 41 -7.88 14.70 -2.14
N ARG A 42 -9.17 15.01 -1.96
CA ARG A 42 -9.62 16.17 -1.19
C ARG A 42 -9.40 15.98 0.32
N ALA A 43 -9.72 14.80 0.85
CA ALA A 43 -9.61 14.50 2.28
C ALA A 43 -8.15 14.26 2.72
N TYR A 44 -7.34 13.67 1.85
CA TYR A 44 -5.96 13.27 2.11
C TYR A 44 -5.05 13.82 0.99
N PRO A 45 -4.61 15.09 1.07
CA PRO A 45 -3.78 15.72 0.03
C PRO A 45 -2.47 14.98 -0.27
N VAL A 46 -1.98 14.17 0.67
CA VAL A 46 -0.82 13.29 0.47
C VAL A 46 -1.05 12.29 -0.68
N TYR A 47 -2.24 11.72 -0.80
CA TYR A 47 -2.62 10.85 -1.91
C TYR A 47 -2.87 11.62 -3.20
N GLY A 48 -3.21 12.91 -3.11
CA GLY A 48 -3.26 13.80 -4.26
C GLY A 48 -1.92 13.88 -5.00
N ARG A 49 -0.81 13.93 -4.28
CA ARG A 49 0.53 13.92 -4.91
C ARG A 49 0.84 12.60 -5.60
N LEU A 50 0.53 11.48 -4.94
CA LEU A 50 0.76 10.14 -5.48
C LEU A 50 -0.10 9.85 -6.73
N LEU A 51 -1.39 10.21 -6.68
CA LEU A 51 -2.35 9.98 -7.76
C LEU A 51 -2.19 10.92 -8.96
N ASN A 52 -1.37 11.97 -8.85
CA ASN A 52 -1.01 12.87 -9.95
C ASN A 52 0.48 12.77 -10.34
N GLY A 53 1.22 11.83 -9.74
CA GLY A 53 2.65 11.63 -9.99
C GLY A 53 2.94 10.61 -11.10
N PRO A 54 4.23 10.27 -11.32
CA PRO A 54 4.66 9.34 -12.37
C PRO A 54 4.03 7.94 -12.28
N ASN A 55 3.67 7.52 -11.06
CA ASN A 55 3.06 6.22 -10.77
C ASN A 55 1.52 6.26 -10.75
N ALA A 56 0.90 7.37 -11.13
CA ALA A 56 -0.55 7.58 -11.05
C ALA A 56 -1.36 6.47 -11.73
N ASP A 57 -0.96 6.03 -12.92
CA ASP A 57 -1.67 4.98 -13.65
C ASP A 57 -1.57 3.62 -12.98
N ALA A 58 -0.40 3.26 -12.44
CA ALA A 58 -0.21 2.01 -11.72
C ALA A 58 -1.06 1.99 -10.42
N ILE A 59 -1.12 3.11 -9.70
CA ILE A 59 -1.96 3.24 -8.51
C ILE A 59 -3.44 3.14 -8.89
N ARG A 60 -3.87 3.85 -9.95
CA ARG A 60 -5.25 3.79 -10.45
C ARG A 60 -5.65 2.36 -10.81
N GLN A 61 -4.81 1.65 -11.57
CA GLN A 61 -5.04 0.25 -11.92
C GLN A 61 -5.12 -0.64 -10.67
N GLY A 62 -4.27 -0.38 -9.67
CA GLY A 62 -4.31 -1.09 -8.40
C GLY A 62 -5.65 -0.91 -7.68
N VAL A 63 -6.11 0.34 -7.51
CA VAL A 63 -7.40 0.60 -6.86
C VAL A 63 -8.55 -0.04 -7.67
N GLU A 64 -8.46 -0.05 -9.00
CA GLU A 64 -9.46 -0.68 -9.87
C GLU A 64 -9.52 -2.19 -9.69
N GLN A 65 -8.35 -2.83 -9.57
CA GLN A 65 -8.22 -4.25 -9.26
C GLN A 65 -8.80 -4.58 -7.88
N ALA A 66 -8.55 -3.75 -6.86
CA ALA A 66 -9.13 -3.95 -5.53
C ALA A 66 -10.67 -3.89 -5.56
N LEU A 67 -11.25 -2.86 -6.20
CA LEU A 67 -12.70 -2.76 -6.34
C LEU A 67 -13.29 -3.93 -7.15
N SER A 68 -12.61 -4.35 -8.21
CA SER A 68 -13.05 -5.49 -9.03
C SER A 68 -12.99 -6.81 -8.25
N ALA A 69 -11.96 -6.99 -7.40
CA ALA A 69 -11.82 -8.16 -6.55
C ALA A 69 -12.96 -8.28 -5.52
N PHE A 70 -13.47 -7.16 -4.99
CA PHE A 70 -14.67 -7.18 -4.15
C PHE A 70 -15.90 -7.69 -4.91
N VAL A 71 -16.13 -7.20 -6.13
CA VAL A 71 -17.27 -7.63 -6.94
C VAL A 71 -17.15 -9.10 -7.34
N ASP A 72 -15.94 -9.54 -7.67
CA ASP A 72 -15.68 -10.94 -7.99
C ASP A 72 -15.86 -11.85 -6.77
N ARG A 73 -15.51 -11.42 -5.56
CA ARG A 73 -15.79 -12.14 -4.31
C ARG A 73 -17.30 -12.35 -4.10
N VAL A 74 -18.13 -11.39 -4.49
CA VAL A 74 -19.59 -11.51 -4.40
C VAL A 74 -20.13 -12.47 -5.47
N ALA A 75 -19.59 -12.43 -6.69
CA ALA A 75 -19.98 -13.36 -7.76
C ALA A 75 -19.55 -14.81 -7.45
N GLU A 76 -18.32 -14.97 -6.97
CA GLU A 76 -17.62 -16.24 -6.75
C GLU A 76 -16.95 -16.24 -5.37
N PRO A 77 -17.69 -16.60 -4.31
CA PRO A 77 -17.11 -16.73 -2.97
C PRO A 77 -15.95 -17.74 -2.99
N GLY A 78 -14.79 -17.32 -2.48
CA GLY A 78 -13.57 -18.15 -2.45
C GLY A 78 -12.63 -17.99 -3.65
N LYS A 79 -12.93 -17.06 -4.59
CA LYS A 79 -11.98 -16.72 -5.67
C LYS A 79 -10.65 -16.24 -5.07
N ASN A 80 -9.55 -16.73 -5.65
CA ASN A 80 -8.20 -16.37 -5.22
C ASN A 80 -7.98 -14.86 -5.32
N SER A 81 -7.46 -14.28 -4.24
CA SER A 81 -7.20 -12.86 -4.07
C SER A 81 -5.72 -12.48 -4.08
N ALA A 82 -4.80 -13.41 -4.39
CA ALA A 82 -3.36 -13.21 -4.24
C ALA A 82 -2.83 -11.91 -4.89
N LEU A 83 -3.32 -11.54 -6.08
CA LEU A 83 -2.92 -10.31 -6.76
C LEU A 83 -3.39 -9.05 -6.00
N ARG A 84 -4.61 -9.08 -5.48
CA ARG A 84 -5.18 -8.02 -4.63
C ARG A 84 -4.40 -7.93 -3.32
N ASP A 85 -4.05 -9.07 -2.72
CA ASP A 85 -3.32 -9.11 -1.46
C ASP A 85 -1.91 -8.53 -1.61
N GLU A 86 -1.20 -8.90 -2.68
CA GLU A 86 0.14 -8.36 -2.97
C GLU A 86 0.12 -6.84 -3.21
N LEU A 87 -0.90 -6.34 -3.90
CA LEU A 87 -1.10 -4.91 -4.09
C LEU A 87 -1.30 -4.19 -2.74
N LEU A 88 -2.12 -4.76 -1.84
CA LEU A 88 -2.37 -4.15 -0.53
C LEU A 88 -1.13 -4.16 0.36
N ARG A 89 -0.35 -5.26 0.33
CA ARG A 89 0.97 -5.30 0.99
C ARG A 89 1.88 -4.22 0.43
N LYS A 90 1.88 -4.02 -0.89
CA LYS A 90 2.64 -2.93 -1.53
C LYS A 90 2.22 -1.55 -1.02
N PHE A 91 0.93 -1.28 -0.83
CA PHE A 91 0.49 -0.01 -0.22
C PHE A 91 1.02 0.14 1.21
N GLY A 92 0.96 -0.92 2.01
CA GLY A 92 1.56 -0.94 3.35
C GLY A 92 3.06 -0.62 3.36
N ARG A 93 3.82 -1.28 2.48
CA ARG A 93 5.26 -1.03 2.33
C ARG A 93 5.53 0.43 1.94
N VAL A 94 4.77 0.98 1.00
CA VAL A 94 4.92 2.39 0.58
C VAL A 94 4.65 3.36 1.73
N GLU A 95 3.63 3.13 2.58
CA GLU A 95 3.41 3.98 3.75
C GLU A 95 4.61 3.95 4.71
N ALA A 96 5.19 2.77 4.94
CA ALA A 96 6.38 2.62 5.79
C ALA A 96 7.60 3.33 5.19
N TYR A 97 7.86 3.15 3.90
CA TYR A 97 8.98 3.81 3.19
C TYR A 97 8.85 5.33 3.12
N GLU A 98 7.64 5.85 3.25
CA GLU A 98 7.39 7.29 3.28
C GLU A 98 7.37 7.85 4.71
N GLY A 99 7.58 7.01 5.72
CA GLY A 99 7.52 7.38 7.14
C GLY A 99 6.12 7.82 7.60
N ARG A 100 5.07 7.38 6.89
CA ARG A 100 3.68 7.73 7.22
C ARG A 100 3.08 6.69 8.14
N GLU A 101 2.17 7.15 8.99
CA GLU A 101 1.34 6.24 9.78
C GLU A 101 0.28 5.57 8.91
N LEU A 102 0.06 4.28 9.17
CA LEU A 102 -0.91 3.46 8.45
C LEU A 102 -2.35 3.98 8.61
N ASP A 103 -2.63 4.77 9.65
CA ASP A 103 -3.94 5.37 9.93
C ASP A 103 -4.45 6.24 8.78
N THR A 104 -3.54 6.90 8.03
CA THR A 104 -3.92 7.69 6.85
C THR A 104 -4.49 6.80 5.74
N LEU A 105 -3.87 5.64 5.52
CA LEU A 105 -4.30 4.66 4.52
C LEU A 105 -5.63 4.01 4.92
N GLN A 106 -5.76 3.61 6.18
CA GLN A 106 -7.00 3.07 6.74
C GLN A 106 -8.14 4.09 6.64
N GLY A 107 -7.85 5.36 6.95
CA GLY A 107 -8.79 6.47 6.79
C GLY A 107 -9.29 6.64 5.35
N ALA A 108 -8.42 6.42 4.36
CA ALA A 108 -8.80 6.44 2.94
C ALA A 108 -9.70 5.24 2.57
N TYR A 109 -9.44 4.04 3.09
CA TYR A 109 -10.32 2.87 2.89
C TYR A 109 -11.71 3.09 3.46
N ARG A 110 -11.80 3.60 4.69
CA ARG A 110 -13.09 3.93 5.34
C ARG A 110 -13.86 4.98 4.56
N LEU A 111 -13.18 5.98 4.00
CA LEU A 111 -13.81 6.97 3.12
C LEU A 111 -14.33 6.34 1.82
N GLY A 112 -13.53 5.49 1.17
CA GLY A 112 -13.94 4.75 -0.03
C GLY A 112 -15.19 3.90 0.21
N ALA A 113 -15.24 3.19 1.34
CA ALA A 113 -16.40 2.40 1.74
C ALA A 113 -17.66 3.25 1.96
N ARG A 114 -17.52 4.42 2.61
CA ARG A 114 -18.65 5.36 2.78
C ARG A 114 -19.21 5.85 1.44
N ILE A 115 -18.35 6.06 0.45
CA ILE A 115 -18.76 6.47 -0.90
C ILE A 115 -19.48 5.31 -1.60
N ALA A 116 -18.92 4.09 -1.53
CA ALA A 116 -19.55 2.90 -2.09
C ALA A 116 -20.94 2.64 -1.49
N LEU A 117 -21.10 2.76 -0.17
CA LEU A 117 -22.39 2.59 0.51
C LEU A 117 -23.41 3.67 0.11
N ARG A 118 -22.98 4.94 -0.03
CA ARG A 118 -23.85 6.02 -0.51
C ARG A 118 -24.37 5.73 -1.91
N ARG A 119 -23.50 5.24 -2.80
CA ARG A 119 -23.86 4.86 -4.16
C ARG A 119 -24.79 3.65 -4.19
N ALA A 120 -24.47 2.60 -3.42
CA ALA A 120 -25.33 1.42 -3.28
C ALA A 120 -26.75 1.79 -2.81
N LYS A 121 -26.88 2.76 -1.90
CA LYS A 121 -28.18 3.29 -1.47
C LYS A 121 -28.95 3.99 -2.61
N ALA A 122 -28.27 4.73 -3.48
CA ALA A 122 -28.89 5.40 -4.62
C ALA A 122 -29.35 4.38 -5.68
N VAL A 123 -28.48 3.44 -6.05
CA VAL A 123 -28.77 2.32 -6.97
C VAL A 123 -29.89 1.44 -6.40
N GLY A 124 -29.85 1.12 -5.11
CA GLY A 124 -30.87 0.32 -4.45
C GLY A 124 -32.26 0.92 -4.53
N ARG A 125 -32.39 2.24 -4.48
CA ARG A 125 -33.68 2.92 -4.70
C ARG A 125 -34.13 2.83 -6.15
N GLN A 126 -33.22 2.99 -7.11
CA GLN A 126 -33.52 2.93 -8.54
C GLN A 126 -34.01 1.55 -8.98
N TYR A 127 -33.40 0.49 -8.45
CA TYR A 127 -33.74 -0.90 -8.77
C TYR A 127 -34.67 -1.56 -7.75
N ASN A 128 -35.23 -0.78 -6.81
CA ASN A 128 -36.14 -1.22 -5.76
C ASN A 128 -35.64 -2.45 -4.98
N LEU A 129 -34.34 -2.45 -4.66
CA LEU A 129 -33.69 -3.51 -3.91
C LEU A 129 -34.18 -3.55 -2.46
N SER A 130 -34.29 -4.77 -1.91
CA SER A 130 -34.68 -4.96 -0.52
C SER A 130 -33.67 -4.31 0.44
N PRO A 131 -34.12 -3.67 1.54
CA PRO A 131 -33.24 -3.21 2.61
C PRO A 131 -32.29 -4.29 3.14
N THR A 132 -32.72 -5.56 3.16
CA THR A 132 -31.89 -6.69 3.58
C THR A 132 -30.66 -6.86 2.69
N VAL A 133 -30.80 -6.66 1.37
CA VAL A 133 -29.68 -6.73 0.42
C VAL A 133 -28.69 -5.60 0.64
N ILE A 134 -29.18 -4.39 0.96
CA ILE A 134 -28.33 -3.24 1.26
C ILE A 134 -27.58 -3.42 2.58
N LEU A 135 -28.21 -4.04 3.58
CA LEU A 135 -27.54 -4.38 4.84
C LEU A 135 -26.47 -5.47 4.62
N ALA A 136 -26.79 -6.54 3.89
CA ALA A 136 -25.81 -7.56 3.53
C ALA A 136 -24.63 -6.98 2.73
N PHE A 137 -24.90 -5.98 1.87
CA PHE A 137 -23.86 -5.22 1.18
C PHE A 137 -22.96 -4.45 2.14
N ALA A 138 -23.54 -3.75 3.12
CA ALA A 138 -22.79 -3.01 4.11
C ALA A 138 -21.87 -3.91 4.94
N ASP A 139 -22.38 -5.05 5.41
CA ASP A 139 -21.61 -6.02 6.18
C ASP A 139 -20.45 -6.61 5.36
N ALA A 140 -20.72 -7.02 4.12
CA ALA A 140 -19.68 -7.51 3.22
C ALA A 140 -18.61 -6.45 2.94
N LEU A 141 -19.01 -5.19 2.80
CA LEU A 141 -18.10 -4.07 2.57
C LEU A 141 -17.23 -3.78 3.79
N PHE A 142 -17.78 -3.82 5.02
CA PHE A 142 -17.00 -3.62 6.24
C PHE A 142 -16.00 -4.74 6.46
N ALA A 143 -16.43 -6.01 6.30
CA ALA A 143 -15.53 -7.16 6.36
C ALA A 143 -14.41 -7.06 5.30
N TYR A 144 -14.72 -6.53 4.12
CA TYR A 144 -13.72 -6.29 3.09
C TYR A 144 -12.72 -5.21 3.50
N VAL A 145 -13.17 -4.07 4.06
CA VAL A 145 -12.27 -3.01 4.56
C VAL A 145 -11.35 -3.53 5.65
N GLU A 146 -11.85 -4.30 6.62
CA GLU A 146 -11.02 -4.91 7.67
C GLU A 146 -9.92 -5.79 7.10
N GLU A 147 -10.24 -6.56 6.05
CA GLU A 147 -9.25 -7.36 5.32
C GLU A 147 -8.22 -6.47 4.59
N LEU A 148 -8.65 -5.37 3.95
CA LEU A 148 -7.72 -4.40 3.34
C LEU A 148 -6.73 -3.85 4.38
N GLU A 149 -7.25 -3.44 5.55
CA GLU A 149 -6.46 -2.89 6.64
C GLU A 149 -5.47 -3.92 7.20
N ALA A 150 -5.89 -5.19 7.34
CA ALA A 150 -5.03 -6.28 7.80
C ALA A 150 -3.89 -6.58 6.82
N VAL A 151 -4.19 -6.77 5.53
CA VAL A 151 -3.16 -7.11 4.52
C VAL A 151 -2.19 -5.95 4.30
N SER A 152 -2.67 -4.70 4.29
CA SER A 152 -1.76 -3.55 4.23
C SER A 152 -0.90 -3.41 5.48
N ARG A 153 -1.40 -3.80 6.65
CA ARG A 153 -0.58 -3.84 7.88
C ARG A 153 0.55 -4.87 7.79
N GLU A 154 0.32 -6.03 7.17
CA GLU A 154 1.39 -7.02 6.94
C GLU A 154 2.57 -6.39 6.19
N GLY A 155 2.31 -5.71 5.07
CA GLY A 155 3.36 -5.04 4.30
C GLY A 155 4.03 -3.88 5.05
N TYR A 156 3.27 -3.15 5.86
CA TYR A 156 3.82 -2.07 6.70
C TYR A 156 4.79 -2.61 7.76
N VAL A 157 4.39 -3.69 8.45
CA VAL A 157 5.20 -4.35 9.47
C VAL A 157 6.40 -5.06 8.85
N GLU A 158 6.27 -5.65 7.66
CA GLU A 158 7.36 -6.28 6.91
C GLU A 158 8.55 -5.32 6.74
N VAL A 159 8.31 -4.07 6.36
CA VAL A 159 9.37 -3.05 6.24
C VAL A 159 10.01 -2.76 7.59
N GLN A 160 9.20 -2.57 8.64
CA GLN A 160 9.71 -2.27 9.98
C GLN A 160 10.49 -3.43 10.60
N SER A 161 10.00 -4.67 10.48
CA SER A 161 10.63 -5.86 11.05
C SER A 161 11.97 -6.19 10.41
N ARG A 162 12.17 -5.78 9.15
CA ARG A 162 13.44 -5.94 8.45
C ARG A 162 14.48 -4.92 8.89
N ALA A 163 14.10 -3.92 9.70
CA ALA A 163 15.06 -2.95 10.22
C ALA A 163 15.78 -3.58 11.41
N SER A 164 17.11 -3.70 11.33
CA SER A 164 17.94 -4.10 12.47
C SER A 164 17.92 -3.07 13.61
N SER A 165 17.58 -1.81 13.29
CA SER A 165 17.43 -0.70 14.23
C SER A 165 16.51 0.39 13.65
N GLU A 166 16.06 1.34 14.48
CA GLU A 166 15.34 2.53 14.01
C GLU A 166 16.15 3.33 12.98
N VAL A 167 17.48 3.43 13.17
CA VAL A 167 18.37 4.09 12.22
C VAL A 167 18.39 3.37 10.87
N SER A 168 18.36 2.03 10.86
CA SER A 168 18.28 1.22 9.63
C SER A 168 16.94 1.42 8.91
N ALA A 169 15.84 1.64 9.64
CA ALA A 169 14.54 2.00 9.05
C ALA A 169 14.60 3.39 8.40
N LEU A 170 15.14 4.38 9.11
CA LEU A 170 15.30 5.76 8.61
C LEU A 170 16.23 5.83 7.39
N ARG A 171 17.29 5.01 7.34
CA ARG A 171 18.20 4.93 6.19
C ARG A 171 17.54 4.37 4.94
N ARG A 172 16.68 3.36 5.08
CA ARG A 172 15.87 2.83 3.96
C ARG A 172 14.80 3.83 3.53
N GLN A 173 14.17 4.51 4.48
CA GLN A 173 13.25 5.61 4.21
C GLN A 173 13.95 6.73 3.41
N LEU A 174 15.16 7.14 3.83
CA LEU A 174 15.97 8.13 3.14
C LEU A 174 16.30 7.70 1.70
N LEU A 175 16.74 6.45 1.50
CA LEU A 175 17.02 5.91 0.18
C LEU A 175 15.80 5.99 -0.74
N HIS A 176 14.63 5.53 -0.25
CA HIS A 176 13.39 5.58 -1.00
C HIS A 176 13.01 7.01 -1.39
N LEU A 177 13.09 7.94 -0.44
CA LEU A 177 12.72 9.34 -0.62
C LEU A 177 13.68 10.12 -1.52
N ILE A 178 14.97 9.81 -1.53
CA ILE A 178 15.94 10.38 -2.47
C ILE A 178 15.62 9.96 -3.91
N LEU A 179 15.17 8.72 -4.10
CA LEU A 179 14.86 8.17 -5.43
C LEU A 179 13.42 8.46 -5.89
N ALA A 180 12.57 8.97 -4.99
CA ALA A 180 11.20 9.33 -5.31
C ALA A 180 11.13 10.55 -6.24
N ALA A 181 10.07 10.58 -7.06
CA ALA A 181 9.75 11.71 -7.93
C ALA A 181 8.41 12.35 -7.52
N PRO A 182 8.32 13.70 -7.44
CA PRO A 182 9.35 14.70 -7.74
C PRO A 182 10.46 14.78 -6.67
N PRO A 183 11.65 15.34 -7.01
CA PRO A 183 12.74 15.46 -6.06
C PRO A 183 12.35 16.31 -4.86
N LEU A 184 12.83 15.90 -3.67
CA LEU A 184 12.59 16.62 -2.43
C LEU A 184 13.40 17.92 -2.37
N PRO A 185 12.90 18.96 -1.66
CA PRO A 185 13.69 20.14 -1.35
C PRO A 185 14.96 19.77 -0.58
N GLN A 186 16.08 20.44 -0.88
CA GLN A 186 17.37 20.15 -0.26
C GLN A 186 17.35 20.26 1.28
N SER A 187 16.55 21.17 1.83
CA SER A 187 16.35 21.30 3.28
C SER A 187 15.69 20.07 3.89
N THR A 188 14.70 19.48 3.22
CA THR A 188 14.05 18.23 3.63
C THR A 188 15.03 17.07 3.58
N VAL A 189 15.83 16.97 2.50
CA VAL A 189 16.85 15.94 2.36
C VAL A 189 17.87 16.04 3.49
N SER A 190 18.35 17.25 3.82
CA SER A 190 19.29 17.47 4.93
C SER A 190 18.74 16.96 6.26
N GLY A 191 17.48 17.29 6.60
CA GLY A 191 16.85 16.82 7.83
C GLY A 191 16.69 15.29 7.89
N LEU A 192 16.37 14.65 6.76
CA LEU A 192 16.28 13.18 6.68
C LEU A 192 17.67 12.52 6.82
N CYS A 193 18.72 13.13 6.25
CA CYS A 193 20.10 12.68 6.38
C CYS A 193 20.56 12.72 7.85
N GLU A 194 20.28 13.82 8.55
CA GLU A 194 20.56 13.97 9.99
C GLU A 194 19.83 12.89 10.83
N ALA A 195 18.52 12.71 10.60
CA ALA A 195 17.73 11.69 11.30
C ALA A 195 18.25 10.27 11.05
N ALA A 196 18.71 9.98 9.82
CA ALA A 196 19.25 8.68 9.42
C ALA A 196 20.73 8.48 9.81
N ALA A 197 21.34 9.43 10.54
CA ALA A 197 22.78 9.44 10.84
C ALA A 197 23.63 9.20 9.58
N TRP A 198 23.28 9.88 8.48
CA TRP A 198 23.94 9.78 7.19
C TRP A 198 24.45 11.16 6.77
N THR A 199 25.75 11.26 6.47
CA THR A 199 26.35 12.56 6.10
C THR A 199 25.95 12.90 4.67
N LEU A 200 25.24 14.01 4.45
CA LEU A 200 24.78 14.45 3.14
C LEU A 200 25.97 14.73 2.21
N PRO A 201 26.20 13.93 1.15
CA PRO A 201 27.28 14.16 0.20
C PRO A 201 26.85 15.11 -0.92
N ALA A 202 27.82 15.72 -1.60
CA ALA A 202 27.55 16.58 -2.77
C ALA A 202 27.05 15.80 -3.99
N HIS A 203 27.49 14.54 -4.12
CA HIS A 203 27.13 13.64 -5.21
C HIS A 203 26.85 12.24 -4.64
N VAL A 204 26.04 11.46 -5.34
CA VAL A 204 25.75 10.05 -5.02
C VAL A 204 25.80 9.22 -6.29
N THR A 205 26.19 7.96 -6.17
CA THR A 205 26.13 6.98 -7.25
C THR A 205 25.13 5.89 -6.90
N LEU A 206 24.12 5.70 -7.75
CA LEU A 206 23.15 4.61 -7.65
C LEU A 206 23.72 3.35 -8.31
N VAL A 207 23.72 2.24 -7.59
CA VAL A 207 24.16 0.93 -8.08
C VAL A 207 22.98 -0.02 -8.05
N ALA A 208 22.56 -0.50 -9.22
CA ALA A 208 21.53 -1.52 -9.32
C ALA A 208 22.17 -2.91 -9.15
N LEU A 209 21.54 -3.76 -8.34
CA LEU A 209 21.96 -5.14 -8.12
C LEU A 209 21.04 -6.09 -8.87
N ARG A 210 21.56 -7.26 -9.24
CA ARG A 210 20.72 -8.35 -9.75
C ARG A 210 19.94 -8.96 -8.60
N SER A 211 18.67 -9.24 -8.82
CA SER A 211 17.82 -9.98 -7.87
C SER A 211 18.00 -11.50 -8.08
N PRO A 212 18.04 -12.31 -7.01
CA PRO A 212 18.05 -11.92 -5.60
C PRO A 212 19.44 -11.41 -5.16
N ALA A 213 19.47 -10.37 -4.33
CA ALA A 213 20.71 -9.92 -3.70
C ALA A 213 21.13 -10.91 -2.59
N PRO A 214 22.42 -11.27 -2.46
CA PRO A 214 22.85 -12.16 -1.38
C PRO A 214 22.65 -11.55 0.01
N ASP A 215 22.19 -12.35 0.98
CA ASP A 215 21.91 -11.90 2.35
C ASP A 215 23.14 -11.32 3.08
N HIS A 216 24.35 -11.69 2.66
CA HIS A 216 25.60 -11.25 3.28
C HIS A 216 26.11 -9.89 2.76
N VAL A 217 25.49 -9.33 1.72
CA VAL A 217 25.96 -8.08 1.10
C VAL A 217 26.01 -6.96 2.12
N GLU A 218 24.97 -6.80 2.93
CA GLU A 218 24.85 -5.69 3.88
C GLU A 218 25.99 -5.67 4.91
N ALA A 219 26.49 -6.84 5.32
CA ALA A 219 27.61 -6.95 6.25
C ALA A 219 28.97 -6.50 5.66
N GLY A 220 29.10 -6.54 4.33
CA GLY A 220 30.30 -6.12 3.61
C GLY A 220 30.29 -4.65 3.17
N LEU A 221 29.16 -3.95 3.31
CA LEU A 221 29.04 -2.55 2.91
C LEU A 221 29.62 -1.62 3.98
N ALA A 222 30.25 -0.53 3.53
CA ALA A 222 30.61 0.55 4.41
C ALA A 222 29.36 1.18 5.04
N GLY A 223 29.48 1.63 6.30
CA GLY A 223 28.36 2.14 7.08
C GLY A 223 27.73 3.44 6.56
N ASP A 224 28.25 4.03 5.48
CA ASP A 224 27.69 5.19 4.78
C ASP A 224 27.03 4.82 3.44
N VAL A 225 26.96 3.54 3.08
CA VAL A 225 26.18 3.07 1.93
C VAL A 225 24.74 2.83 2.37
N LEU A 226 23.78 3.42 1.66
CA LEU A 226 22.37 3.09 1.85
C LEU A 226 22.02 1.90 0.97
N ALA A 227 21.26 0.95 1.49
CA ALA A 227 20.88 -0.26 0.77
C ALA A 227 19.40 -0.56 0.94
N ASP A 228 18.75 -1.01 -0.14
CA ASP A 228 17.46 -1.72 -0.09
C ASP A 228 17.58 -2.99 -0.94
N LEU A 229 17.83 -4.11 -0.25
CA LEU A 229 18.11 -5.41 -0.87
C LEU A 229 16.86 -6.30 -0.98
N ASP A 230 15.80 -5.98 -0.25
CA ASP A 230 14.63 -6.85 -0.08
C ASP A 230 13.50 -6.56 -1.07
N ILE A 231 13.76 -5.71 -2.05
CA ILE A 231 12.84 -5.31 -3.11
C ILE A 231 13.15 -6.06 -4.42
N PRO A 232 12.18 -6.17 -5.36
CA PRO A 232 12.40 -6.86 -6.63
C PRO A 232 13.57 -6.31 -7.46
N GLN A 233 13.95 -5.05 -7.24
CA GLN A 233 15.05 -4.35 -7.90
C GLN A 233 16.01 -3.83 -6.83
N PRO A 234 16.84 -4.71 -6.23
CA PRO A 234 17.72 -4.32 -5.15
C PRO A 234 18.72 -3.28 -5.62
N HIS A 235 19.00 -2.28 -4.79
CA HIS A 235 19.91 -1.20 -5.16
C HIS A 235 20.61 -0.58 -3.95
N LEU A 236 21.76 0.03 -4.23
CA LEU A 236 22.62 0.72 -3.28
C LEU A 236 22.80 2.17 -3.69
N LEU A 237 22.93 3.06 -2.71
CA LEU A 237 23.33 4.44 -2.93
C LEU A 237 24.66 4.70 -2.22
N VAL A 238 25.70 4.95 -3.02
CA VAL A 238 27.06 5.19 -2.55
C VAL A 238 27.34 6.70 -2.55
N PRO A 239 27.86 7.28 -1.45
CA PRO A 239 28.31 8.67 -1.42
C PRO A 239 29.46 8.92 -2.40
N GLY A 240 29.33 9.95 -3.24
CA GLY A 240 30.36 10.36 -4.20
C GLY A 240 30.43 9.47 -5.45
N GLU A 241 31.54 9.63 -6.19
CA GLU A 241 31.87 8.78 -7.33
C GLU A 241 32.42 7.42 -6.86
N LEU A 242 32.21 6.37 -7.67
CA LEU A 242 32.75 5.04 -7.39
C LEU A 242 34.27 5.01 -7.57
N THR A 243 35.00 5.24 -6.49
CA THR A 243 36.46 5.07 -6.46
C THR A 243 36.84 3.58 -6.56
N ALA A 244 38.11 3.31 -6.89
CA ALA A 244 38.63 1.94 -6.93
C ALA A 244 38.44 1.19 -5.59
N GLU A 245 38.54 1.90 -4.47
CA GLU A 245 38.29 1.35 -3.13
C GLU A 245 36.82 0.97 -2.93
N ARG A 246 35.88 1.83 -3.37
CA ARG A 246 34.44 1.53 -3.30
C ARG A 246 34.06 0.37 -4.20
N LEU A 247 34.65 0.29 -5.40
CA LEU A 247 34.44 -0.85 -6.30
C LEU A 247 34.97 -2.14 -5.68
N ALA A 248 36.17 -2.14 -5.11
CA ALA A 248 36.71 -3.32 -4.43
C ALA A 248 35.86 -3.75 -3.22
N MET A 249 35.33 -2.79 -2.45
CA MET A 249 34.37 -3.06 -1.38
C MET A 249 33.08 -3.72 -1.92
N LEU A 250 32.50 -3.17 -2.99
CA LEU A 250 31.30 -3.75 -3.62
C LEU A 250 31.58 -5.15 -4.17
N ASP A 251 32.69 -5.36 -4.87
CA ASP A 251 33.08 -6.67 -5.41
C ASP A 251 33.26 -7.71 -4.29
N SER A 252 33.87 -7.30 -3.18
CA SER A 252 34.03 -8.16 -1.99
C SER A 252 32.69 -8.47 -1.33
N ALA A 253 31.81 -7.48 -1.20
CA ALA A 253 30.48 -7.65 -0.59
C ALA A 253 29.55 -8.51 -1.45
N LEU A 254 29.67 -8.42 -2.78
CA LEU A 254 28.89 -9.15 -3.77
C LEU A 254 29.48 -10.53 -4.13
N GLY A 255 30.56 -10.96 -3.46
CA GLY A 255 31.17 -12.27 -3.69
C GLY A 255 31.80 -12.46 -5.07
N GLY A 256 32.16 -11.39 -5.77
CA GLY A 256 32.83 -11.44 -7.08
C GLY A 256 31.93 -11.80 -8.28
N THR A 257 30.61 -11.73 -8.17
CA THR A 257 29.70 -11.95 -9.30
C THR A 257 29.52 -10.70 -10.17
N HIS A 258 30.15 -10.69 -11.35
CA HIS A 258 29.85 -9.79 -12.49
C HIS A 258 28.67 -10.30 -13.34
#